data_AF-B8KK11-F1
#
_entry.id   AF-B8KK11-F1
#
_cell.length_a   1.000
_cell.length_b   1.000
_cell.length_c   1.000
_cell.angle_alpha   90.00
_cell.angle_beta   90.00
_cell.angle_gamma   90.00
#
_symmetry.space_group_name_H-M   'P 1'
#
loop_
_entity.id
_entity.type
_entity.pdbx_description
1 polymer ?
#
loop_
_entity_poly.entity_id
_entity_poly.type
_entity_poly.pdbx_seq_one_letter_code
_entity_poly.pdbx_strand_id
1 'polypeptide(L)' 'MSQNEEQLQAPVEPATEGPERQLYPEDQAKVDAFLKRGVNSVERKPFKPLYLLVLLIVVVGSLSLFSQWLAHQAGVY' A
#
# COMPACT_ATOMS: atom_id res chain seq x y z
N MET A 1 -11.07 -39.10 -32.77
CA MET A 1 -11.41 -38.32 -31.56
C MET A 1 -11.00 -39.14 -30.34
N SER A 2 -10.62 -38.48 -29.23
CA SER A 2 -10.21 -39.05 -27.93
C SER A 2 -8.70 -39.13 -27.62
N GLN A 3 -7.91 -38.13 -27.99
CA GLN A 3 -6.63 -37.86 -27.33
C GLN A 3 -6.71 -36.53 -26.57
N ASN A 4 -7.35 -36.55 -25.42
CA ASN A 4 -7.33 -35.53 -24.37
C ASN A 4 -8.07 -36.16 -23.19
N GLU A 5 -7.38 -36.67 -22.15
CA GLU A 5 -7.97 -36.75 -20.79
C GLU A 5 -7.07 -37.24 -19.65
N GLU A 6 -5.87 -37.81 -19.87
CA GLU A 6 -5.09 -38.35 -18.74
C GLU A 6 -3.68 -37.74 -18.58
N GLN A 7 -3.63 -36.40 -18.41
CA GLN A 7 -2.57 -35.87 -17.54
C GLN A 7 -2.97 -36.16 -16.10
N LEU A 8 -2.56 -37.34 -15.62
CA LEU A 8 -2.66 -37.74 -14.22
C LEU A 8 -1.98 -36.65 -13.36
N GLN A 9 -2.81 -35.85 -12.71
CA GLN A 9 -2.39 -34.99 -11.62
C GLN A 9 -1.85 -35.91 -10.53
N ALA A 10 -0.52 -35.92 -10.35
CA ALA A 10 0.10 -36.61 -9.24
C ALA A 10 -0.51 -36.08 -7.92
N PRO A 11 -0.68 -36.94 -6.90
CA PRO A 11 -1.23 -36.53 -5.62
C PRO A 11 -0.46 -35.32 -5.09
N VAL A 12 -1.17 -34.22 -4.79
CA VAL A 12 -0.57 -33.09 -4.08
C VAL A 12 -0.35 -33.54 -2.65
N GLU A 13 0.82 -34.13 -2.39
CA GLU A 13 1.26 -34.47 -1.03
C GLU A 13 1.30 -33.19 -0.18
N PRO A 14 0.87 -33.26 1.10
CA PRO A 14 0.97 -32.12 2.00
C PRO A 14 2.45 -31.86 2.24
N ALA A 15 2.95 -30.74 1.70
CA ALA A 15 4.35 -30.37 1.72
C ALA A 15 4.93 -30.40 3.15
N THR A 16 5.59 -31.50 3.48
CA THR A 16 6.32 -31.74 4.71
C THR A 16 7.41 -30.70 4.87
N GLU A 17 7.50 -30.08 6.05
CA GLU A 17 8.54 -29.14 6.41
C GLU A 17 9.87 -29.89 6.60
N GLY A 18 10.70 -29.90 5.56
CA GLY A 18 12.04 -30.50 5.58
C GLY A 18 13.05 -29.66 4.78
N PRO A 19 14.37 -29.85 5.00
CA PRO A 19 15.45 -29.05 4.41
C PRO A 19 15.51 -29.14 2.87
N GLU A 20 14.76 -30.05 2.25
CA GLU A 20 14.66 -30.24 0.80
C GLU A 20 13.81 -29.18 0.07
N ARG A 21 13.16 -28.27 0.79
CA ARG A 21 12.48 -27.10 0.19
C ARG A 21 13.45 -25.95 -0.10
N GLN A 22 14.64 -26.26 -0.59
CA GLN A 22 15.59 -25.26 -1.08
C GLN A 22 15.54 -25.28 -2.60
N LEU A 23 15.20 -24.15 -3.21
CA LEU A 23 15.26 -24.02 -4.66
C LEU A 23 16.70 -24.24 -5.12
N TYR A 24 16.86 -24.82 -6.29
CA TYR A 24 18.16 -24.88 -6.95
C TYR A 24 18.74 -23.45 -7.07
N PRO A 25 20.08 -23.29 -7.04
CA PRO A 25 20.73 -21.97 -7.01
C PRO A 25 20.26 -21.03 -8.13
N GLU A 26 19.99 -21.57 -9.32
CA GLU A 26 19.49 -20.84 -10.47
C GLU A 26 18.06 -20.29 -10.27
N ASP A 27 17.20 -21.03 -9.59
CA ASP A 27 15.83 -20.61 -9.33
C ASP A 27 15.76 -19.68 -8.13
N GLN A 28 16.59 -19.93 -7.12
CA GLN A 28 16.78 -19.01 -6.00
C GLN A 28 17.27 -17.64 -6.50
N ALA A 29 18.20 -17.60 -7.46
CA ALA A 29 18.67 -16.36 -8.05
C ALA A 29 17.56 -15.57 -8.78
N LYS A 30 16.62 -16.26 -9.44
CA LYS A 30 15.45 -15.63 -10.08
C LYS A 30 14.50 -15.03 -9.03
N VAL A 31 14.24 -15.76 -7.94
CA VAL A 31 13.43 -15.28 -6.81
C VAL A 31 14.07 -14.05 -6.17
N ASP A 32 15.36 -14.11 -5.88
CA ASP A 32 16.10 -13.02 -5.26
C ASP A 32 16.12 -11.77 -6.16
N ALA A 33 16.30 -11.94 -7.46
CA ALA A 33 16.23 -10.86 -8.44
C ALA A 33 14.83 -10.23 -8.51
N PHE A 34 13.78 -11.04 -8.43
CA PHE A 34 12.40 -10.57 -8.42
C PHE A 34 12.06 -9.80 -7.14
N LEU A 35 12.48 -10.30 -5.98
CA LEU A 35 12.26 -9.65 -4.67
C LEU A 35 13.01 -8.32 -4.55
N LYS A 36 14.24 -8.23 -5.08
CA LYS A 36 15.03 -6.99 -5.11
C LYS A 36 14.40 -5.89 -5.96
N ARG A 37 13.57 -6.25 -6.94
CA ARG A 37 12.95 -5.28 -7.87
C ARG A 37 11.94 -4.36 -7.18
N GLY A 38 11.48 -4.69 -5.97
CA GLY A 38 10.62 -3.83 -5.15
C GLY A 38 9.36 -3.37 -5.90
N VAL A 39 8.32 -4.21 -5.91
CA VAL A 39 7.02 -3.80 -6.45
C VAL A 39 6.44 -2.66 -5.60
N ASN A 40 5.94 -1.60 -6.24
CA ASN A 40 5.38 -0.39 -5.60
C ASN A 40 6.40 0.65 -5.09
N SER A 41 7.58 0.76 -5.72
CA SER A 41 8.37 1.99 -5.64
C SER A 41 7.87 2.96 -6.72
N VAL A 42 7.31 4.08 -6.27
CA VAL A 42 6.90 5.20 -7.13
C VAL A 42 7.62 6.42 -6.59
N GLU A 43 8.02 7.37 -7.43
CA GLU A 43 8.53 8.66 -6.95
C GLU A 43 7.41 9.39 -6.20
N ARG A 44 7.40 9.25 -4.87
CA ARG A 44 6.43 9.91 -4.00
C ARG A 44 7.05 11.19 -3.51
N LYS A 45 6.38 12.31 -3.77
CA LYS A 45 6.72 13.59 -3.14
C LYS A 45 6.71 13.40 -1.61
N PRO A 46 7.77 13.81 -0.88
CA PRO A 46 7.83 13.62 0.55
C PRO A 46 6.61 14.25 1.22
N PHE A 47 5.98 13.49 2.12
CA PHE A 47 4.84 13.96 2.89
C PHE A 47 5.28 15.12 3.79
N LYS A 48 4.55 16.24 3.77
CA LYS A 48 4.83 17.44 4.56
C LYS A 48 3.77 17.60 5.65
N PRO A 49 3.83 16.82 6.76
CA PRO A 49 2.77 16.78 7.77
C PRO A 49 2.51 18.14 8.41
N LEU A 50 3.58 18.89 8.72
CA LEU A 50 3.47 20.21 9.33
C LEU A 50 2.77 21.22 8.42
N TYR A 51 3.01 21.16 7.11
CA TYR A 51 2.36 22.04 6.16
C TYR A 51 0.84 21.82 6.14
N LEU A 52 0.41 20.55 6.12
CA LEU A 52 -1.00 20.19 6.17
C LEU A 52 -1.67 20.63 7.48
N LEU A 53 -0.96 20.50 8.60
CA LEU A 53 -1.45 20.94 9.91
C LEU A 53 -1.61 22.48 9.97
N VAL A 54 -0.61 23.23 9.49
CA VAL A 54 -0.68 24.70 9.45
C VAL A 54 -1.83 25.15 8.55
N LEU A 55 -1.98 24.55 7.37
CA LEU A 55 -3.08 24.85 6.47
C LEU A 55 -4.44 24.62 7.14
N LEU A 56 -4.60 23.50 7.85
CA LEU A 56 -5.82 23.19 8.59
C LEU A 56 -6.13 24.26 9.64
N ILE A 57 -5.14 24.63 10.46
CA ILE A 57 -5.29 25.66 11.51
C ILE A 57 -5.70 27.00 10.88
N VAL A 58 -5.07 27.39 9.77
CA VAL A 58 -5.39 28.64 9.07
C VAL A 58 -6.83 28.64 8.57
N VAL A 59 -7.28 27.55 7.93
CA VAL A 59 -8.63 27.45 7.38
C VAL A 59 -9.68 27.50 8.49
N VAL A 60 -9.54 26.65 9.51
CA VAL A 60 -10.49 26.60 10.62
C VAL A 60 -10.49 27.92 11.40
N GLY A 61 -9.32 28.45 11.73
CA GLY A 61 -9.20 29.73 12.43
C GLY A 61 -9.81 30.89 11.66
N SER A 62 -9.60 30.95 10.34
CA SER A 62 -10.22 31.97 9.48
C SER A 62 -11.73 31.89 9.48
N LEU A 63 -12.30 30.68 9.36
CA LEU A 63 -13.74 30.47 9.41
C LEU A 63 -14.33 30.81 10.78
N SER A 64 -13.63 30.48 11.87
CA SER A 64 -14.04 30.85 13.23
C SER A 64 -14.09 32.37 13.41
N LEU A 65 -13.03 33.07 13.00
CA LEU A 65 -12.97 34.54 13.08
C LEU A 65 -14.03 35.19 12.19
N PHE A 66 -14.22 34.67 10.98
CA PHE A 66 -15.23 35.17 10.05
C PHE A 66 -16.65 34.97 10.60
N SER A 67 -16.93 33.81 11.19
CA SER A 67 -18.22 33.53 11.84
C SER A 67 -18.49 34.49 13.00
N GLN A 68 -17.50 34.71 13.87
CA GLN A 68 -17.61 35.66 14.98
C GLN A 68 -17.81 37.10 14.48
N TRP A 69 -17.11 37.51 13.42
CA TRP A 69 -17.30 38.83 12.82
C TRP A 69 -18.73 39.01 12.30
N LEU A 70 -19.29 38.00 11.63
CA LEU A 70 -20.69 38.02 11.19
C LEU A 70 -21.67 38.05 12.37
N ALA A 71 -21.44 37.27 13.43
CA ALA A 71 -22.29 37.28 14.62
C ALA A 71 -22.30 38.65 15.30
N HIS A 72 -21.13 39.29 15.42
CA HIS A 72 -20.98 40.65 15.94
C HIS A 72 -21.77 41.66 15.09
N GLN A 73 -21.69 41.56 13.75
CA GLN A 73 -22.45 42.44 12.85
C GLN A 73 -23.97 42.20 12.91
N ALA A 74 -24.38 40.96 13.16
CA ALA A 74 -25.78 40.58 13.31
C ALA A 74 -26.38 40.97 14.68
N GLY A 75 -25.57 41.49 15.60
CA GLY A 75 -26.01 41.86 16.95
C GLY A 75 -26.28 40.67 17.86
N VAL A 76 -25.75 39.48 17.51
CA VAL A 76 -25.90 38.26 18.28
C VAL A 76 -24.73 38.18 19.26
N TYR A 77 -25.00 38.38 20.54
CA TYR A 77 -24.05 38.23 21.65
C TYR A 77 -24.70 37.41 22.78
#